data_AF-A0A9E6JU66-F1
#
_entry.id   AF-A0A9E6JU66-F1
#
_cell.length_a   1.000
_cell.length_b   1.000
_cell.length_c   1.000
_cell.angle_alpha   90.00
_cell.angle_beta   90.00
_cell.angle_gamma   90.00
#
_symmetry.space_group_name_H-M   'P 1'
#
loop_
_entity.id
_entity.type
_entity.pdbx_description
1 polymer ?
#
loop_
_entity_poly.entity_id
_entity_poly.type
_entity_poly.pdbx_seq_one_letter_code
_entity_poly.pdbx_strand_id
1 'polypeptide(L)' 'MLQRKHLSLTYLELPAKEQEQAPLMVMLHGYGSNEKDLIQLAPSLHPGWTWISARAPHMLDFGMFGWFPLEFTPAGITV' A
#
# COMPACT_ATOMS: atom_id res chain seq x y z
N MET A 1 -8.86 -21.16 11.16
CA MET A 1 -8.89 -21.66 9.77
C MET A 1 -8.47 -20.52 8.86
N LEU A 2 -7.45 -20.68 8.02
CA LEU A 2 -7.01 -19.61 7.10
C LEU A 2 -8.00 -19.53 5.94
N GLN A 3 -8.56 -18.35 5.69
CA GLN A 3 -9.41 -18.11 4.51
C GLN A 3 -8.58 -17.46 3.42
N ARG A 4 -8.62 -18.04 2.21
CA ARG A 4 -8.04 -17.44 1.02
C ARG A 4 -9.04 -16.44 0.45
N LYS A 5 -8.71 -15.15 0.51
CA LYS A 5 -9.44 -14.08 -0.18
C LYS A 5 -8.65 -13.67 -1.41
N HIS A 6 -9.32 -13.59 -2.56
CA HIS A 6 -8.74 -13.06 -3.79
C HIS A 6 -9.16 -11.60 -3.92
N LEU A 7 -8.19 -10.69 -3.81
CA LEU A 7 -8.38 -9.26 -4.01
C LEU A 7 -7.39 -8.80 -5.08
N SER A 8 -7.89 -8.10 -6.10
CA SER A 8 -7.06 -7.38 -7.06
C SER A 8 -6.85 -5.97 -6.52
N LEU A 9 -5.65 -5.67 -6.03
CA LEU A 9 -5.31 -4.35 -5.53
C LEU A 9 -4.87 -3.44 -6.68
N THR A 10 -5.25 -2.17 -6.61
CA THR A 10 -4.64 -1.11 -7.43
C THR A 10 -3.26 -0.81 -6.87
N TYR A 11 -2.26 -0.62 -7.73
CA TYR A 11 -0.90 -0.30 -7.29
C TYR A 11 -0.17 0.62 -8.26
N LEU A 12 0.88 1.26 -7.75
CA LEU A 12 1.92 1.88 -8.56
C LEU A 12 3.16 1.01 -8.57
N GLU A 13 3.81 0.96 -9.71
CA GLU A 13 5.08 0.26 -9.91
C GLU A 13 6.18 1.26 -10.27
N LEU A 14 7.31 1.12 -9.58
CA LEU A 14 8.57 1.76 -9.95
C LEU A 14 9.60 0.64 -10.21
N PRO A 15 9.89 0.32 -11.48
CA PRO A 15 10.79 -0.78 -11.82
C PRO A 15 12.25 -0.44 -11.51
N ALA A 16 13.05 -1.46 -11.18
CA ALA A 16 14.50 -1.33 -11.08
C ALA A 16 15.13 -0.95 -12.44
N LYS A 17 16.23 -0.20 -12.43
CA LYS A 17 16.89 0.28 -13.67
C LYS A 17 17.71 -0.78 -14.42
N GLU A 18 18.23 -1.80 -13.74
CA GLU A 18 19.04 -2.88 -14.33
C GLU A 18 18.49 -4.23 -13.86
N GLN A 19 18.37 -5.21 -14.77
CA GLN A 19 17.55 -6.40 -14.49
C GLN A 19 18.05 -7.73 -15.04
N GLU A 20 18.02 -8.71 -14.12
CA GLU A 20 17.34 -10.00 -14.30
C GLU A 20 16.73 -10.51 -12.97
N GLN A 21 17.20 -10.06 -11.79
CA GLN A 21 16.73 -10.54 -10.47
C GLN A 21 16.63 -9.46 -9.37
N ALA A 22 16.13 -8.27 -9.71
CA ALA A 22 15.98 -7.20 -8.72
C ALA A 22 14.99 -7.62 -7.61
N PRO A 23 15.34 -7.44 -6.32
CA PRO A 23 14.40 -7.65 -5.21
C PRO A 23 13.13 -6.81 -5.36
N LEU A 24 12.01 -7.37 -4.92
CA LEU A 24 10.72 -6.70 -4.87
C LEU A 24 10.48 -6.12 -3.47
N MET A 25 10.13 -4.84 -3.40
CA MET A 25 9.64 -4.21 -2.18
C MET A 25 8.17 -3.82 -2.34
N VAL A 26 7.33 -4.29 -1.41
CA VAL A 26 5.90 -3.96 -1.36
C VAL A 26 5.65 -2.95 -0.24
N MET A 27 5.11 -1.81 -0.61
CA MET A 27 4.75 -0.70 0.27
C MET A 27 3.24 -0.69 0.54
N LEU A 28 2.88 -0.61 1.81
CA LEU A 28 1.49 -0.49 2.27
C LEU A 28 1.35 0.84 3.03
N HIS A 29 0.50 1.73 2.51
CA HIS A 29 0.27 3.03 3.13
C HIS A 29 -0.56 2.91 4.43
N GLY A 30 -0.51 3.95 5.27
CA GLY A 30 -1.31 4.07 6.49
C GLY A 30 -2.79 4.43 6.23
N TYR A 31 -3.62 4.41 7.26
CA TYR A 31 -5.05 4.70 7.14
C TYR A 31 -5.31 6.13 6.66
N GLY A 32 -6.20 6.31 5.68
CA GLY A 32 -6.52 7.61 5.11
C GLY A 32 -5.54 8.12 4.05
N SER A 33 -4.48 7.38 3.75
CA SER A 33 -3.50 7.69 2.70
C SER A 33 -3.82 6.91 1.41
N ASN A 34 -2.91 6.92 0.42
CA ASN A 34 -3.02 6.16 -0.81
C ASN A 34 -1.64 5.73 -1.35
N GLU A 35 -1.63 5.00 -2.46
CA GLU A 35 -0.44 4.41 -3.07
C GLU A 35 0.62 5.43 -3.54
N LYS A 36 0.26 6.71 -3.70
CA LYS A 36 1.17 7.76 -4.19
C LYS A 36 2.04 8.35 -3.09
N ASP A 37 1.68 8.19 -1.82
CA ASP A 37 2.36 8.90 -0.73
C ASP A 37 3.69 8.22 -0.40
N LEU A 38 3.65 6.94 -0.04
CA LEU A 38 4.83 6.23 0.46
C LEU A 38 5.88 5.95 -0.64
N ILE A 39 5.44 5.74 -1.89
CA ILE A 39 6.31 5.40 -3.01
C ILE A 39 7.33 6.49 -3.35
N GLN A 40 7.07 7.74 -2.93
CA GLN A 40 7.98 8.86 -3.13
C GLN A 40 9.31 8.69 -2.37
N LEU A 41 9.35 7.82 -1.37
CA LEU A 41 10.58 7.48 -0.64
C LEU A 41 11.45 6.44 -1.37
N ALA A 42 10.91 5.73 -2.36
CA ALA A 42 11.65 4.65 -3.03
C ALA A 42 13.02 5.09 -3.61
N PRO A 43 13.14 6.24 -4.29
CA PRO A 43 14.43 6.68 -4.85
C PRO A 43 15.51 6.97 -3.80
N SER A 44 15.14 7.37 -2.58
CA SER A 44 16.09 7.67 -1.50
C SER A 44 16.47 6.44 -0.67
N LEU A 45 15.63 5.41 -0.66
CA LEU A 45 15.88 4.17 0.09
C LEU A 45 16.82 3.23 -0.68
N HIS A 46 16.46 2.84 -1.90
CA HIS A 46 17.29 1.93 -2.71
C HIS A 46 16.92 1.96 -4.20
N PRO A 47 17.81 2.43 -5.10
CA PRO A 47 17.48 2.55 -6.54
C PRO A 47 17.52 1.22 -7.30
N GLY A 48 18.08 0.15 -6.71
CA GLY A 48 18.25 -1.16 -7.37
C GLY A 48 17.10 -2.16 -7.16
N TRP A 49 15.98 -1.73 -6.60
CA TRP A 49 14.81 -2.60 -6.34
C TRP A 49 13.64 -2.23 -7.25
N THR A 50 12.77 -3.21 -7.50
CA THR A 50 11.43 -2.92 -8.02
C THR A 50 10.52 -2.64 -6.83
N TRP A 51 9.77 -1.55 -6.92
CA TRP A 51 8.87 -1.10 -5.85
C TRP A 51 7.43 -1.19 -6.31
N ILE A 52 6.59 -1.76 -5.47
CA ILE A 52 5.13 -1.79 -5.65
C ILE A 52 4.52 -1.09 -4.46
N SER A 53 3.74 -0.03 -4.71
CA SER A 53 2.94 0.63 -3.67
C SER A 53 1.48 0.31 -3.89
N ALA A 54 0.88 -0.43 -2.97
CA ALA A 54 -0.49 -0.91 -3.11
C ALA A 54 -1.47 0.06 -2.43
N ARG A 55 -2.58 0.34 -3.12
CA ARG A 55 -3.74 1.04 -2.58
C ARG A 55 -4.59 0.06 -1.79
N ALA A 56 -4.95 0.45 -0.57
CA ALA A 56 -5.88 -0.33 0.23
C ALA A 56 -7.29 -0.38 -0.42
N PRO A 57 -8.05 -1.48 -0.27
CA PRO A 57 -9.24 -1.71 -1.07
C PRO A 57 -10.46 -0.86 -0.67
N HIS A 58 -10.52 -0.31 0.54
CA HIS A 58 -11.66 0.47 1.01
C HIS A 58 -11.42 1.95 0.75
N MET A 59 -12.29 2.59 -0.04
CA MET A 59 -12.33 4.05 -0.15
C MET A 59 -12.98 4.62 1.11
N LEU A 60 -12.28 5.54 1.77
CA LEU A 60 -12.75 6.23 2.98
C LEU A 60 -13.30 7.61 2.62
N ASP A 61 -12.59 8.33 1.75
CA ASP A 61 -12.96 9.64 1.20
C ASP A 61 -12.16 9.86 -0.10
N PHE A 62 -12.28 11.04 -0.72
CA PHE A 62 -11.55 11.40 -1.94
C PHE A 62 -10.04 11.29 -1.75
N GLY A 63 -9.44 10.29 -2.42
CA GLY A 63 -8.00 10.03 -2.34
C GLY A 63 -7.53 9.37 -1.04
N MET A 64 -8.45 8.94 -0.18
CA MET A 64 -8.17 8.34 1.12
C MET A 64 -8.63 6.88 1.15
N PHE A 65 -7.73 5.97 1.50
CA PHE A 65 -8.01 4.53 1.51
C PHE A 65 -7.64 3.85 2.83
N GLY A 66 -8.29 2.72 3.12
CA GLY A 66 -8.10 1.92 4.33
C GLY A 66 -8.07 0.41 4.04
N TRP A 67 -7.29 -0.34 4.83
CA TRP A 67 -7.14 -1.81 4.69
C TRP A 67 -8.28 -2.60 5.30
N PHE A 68 -8.95 -1.99 6.27
CA PHE A 68 -10.10 -2.48 7.01
C PHE A 68 -10.92 -1.24 7.43
N PRO A 69 -12.22 -1.37 7.70
CA PRO A 69 -13.00 -0.27 8.26
C PRO A 69 -12.46 0.13 9.64
N LEU A 70 -12.47 1.43 9.94
CA LEU A 70 -12.26 1.94 11.29
C LEU A 70 -13.40 2.88 11.65
N GLU A 71 -13.91 2.73 12.87
CA GLU A 71 -14.86 3.66 13.47
C GLU A 71 -14.29 4.24 14.76
N PHE A 72 -14.41 5.55 14.90
CA PHE A 72 -14.01 6.27 16.12
C PHE A 72 -15.25 6.48 16.98
N THR A 73 -15.33 5.77 18.09
CA THR A 73 -16.42 5.87 19.05
C THR A 73 -15.96 6.61 20.31
N PRO A 74 -16.88 7.12 21.15
CA PRO A 74 -16.52 7.67 22.46
C PRO A 74 -15.79 6.68 23.38
N ALA A 75 -15.95 5.37 23.14
CA ALA A 75 -15.30 4.30 23.90
C ALA A 75 -13.93 3.89 23.34
N GLY A 76 -13.51 4.43 22.18
CA GLY A 76 -12.27 4.09 21.50
C GLY A 76 -12.43 3.73 20.03
N ILE A 77 -11.40 3.14 19.46
CA ILE A 77 -11.34 2.74 18.05
C ILE A 77 -11.87 1.32 17.90
N THR A 78 -12.79 1.11 16.97
CA THR A 78 -13.30 -0.21 16.57
C THR A 78 -12.86 -0.55 15.14
N VAL A 79 -12.56 -1.84 14.91
CA VAL A 79 -12.02 -2.44 13.66
C VAL A 79 -12.96 -3.54 13.19
#